data_AF-A0A2T7X313-F1
#
_entry.id   AF-A0A2T7X313-F1
#
_cell.length_a   1.000
_cell.length_b   1.000
_cell.length_c   1.000
_cell.angle_alpha   90.00
_cell.angle_beta   90.00
_cell.angle_gamma   90.00
#
_symmetry.space_group_name_H-M   'P 1'
#
loop_
_entity.id
_entity.type
_entity.pdbx_description
1 polymer ?
#
loop_
_entity_poly.entity_id
_entity_poly.type
_entity_poly.pdbx_seq_one_letter_code
_entity_poly.pdbx_strand_id
1 'polypeptide(L)'
;MREYITTPGRGPRLHRHPYAETFVIHHGRALFTVGEEQVVGVGGQILVVPSLVTHRFEVLDGGTYEATHVHASDRFITEWLE
;
A
#
# COMPACT_ATOMS: atom_id res chain seq x y z
N MET A 1 -1.25 -0.49 -11.07
CA MET A 1 -0.27 -1.59 -10.92
C MET A 1 -0.95 -2.76 -10.22
N ARG A 2 -0.68 -4.02 -10.59
CA ARG A 2 -1.15 -5.19 -9.83
C ARG A 2 0.01 -5.74 -9.04
N GLU A 3 -0.21 -5.98 -7.75
CA GLU A 3 0.77 -6.47 -6.80
C GLU A 3 0.36 -7.86 -6.33
N TYR A 4 1.33 -8.77 -6.24
CA TYR A 4 1.14 -10.11 -5.69
C TYR A 4 2.38 -10.50 -4.89
N ILE A 5 2.25 -10.54 -3.58
CA ILE A 5 3.36 -10.80 -2.64
C ILE A 5 2.98 -11.98 -1.77
N THR A 6 3.88 -12.97 -1.68
CA THR A 6 3.65 -14.18 -0.87
C THR A 6 4.57 -14.31 0.35
N THR A 7 5.41 -13.31 0.60
CA THR A 7 6.40 -13.35 1.67
C THR A 7 6.04 -12.33 2.75
N PRO A 8 5.85 -12.75 4.02
CA PRO A 8 5.63 -11.84 5.13
C PRO A 8 6.76 -10.80 5.26
N GLY A 9 6.44 -9.62 5.76
CA GLY A 9 7.38 -8.49 5.93
C GLY A 9 7.78 -7.79 4.63
N ARG A 10 7.22 -8.18 3.47
CA ARG A 10 7.50 -7.53 2.19
C ARG A 10 6.45 -6.47 1.85
N GLY A 11 6.89 -5.45 1.15
CA GLY A 11 6.09 -4.33 0.66
C GLY A 11 7.00 -3.14 0.34
N PRO A 12 6.44 -2.00 -0.10
CA PRO A 12 7.21 -0.80 -0.37
C PRO A 12 7.73 -0.20 0.94
N ARG A 13 8.95 0.36 0.84
CA ARG A 13 9.56 1.18 1.89
C ARG A 13 8.75 2.47 2.10
N LEU A 14 8.98 3.17 3.21
CA LEU A 14 8.32 4.44 3.51
C LEU A 14 8.53 5.45 2.38
N HIS A 15 7.43 5.95 1.84
CA HIS A 15 7.45 6.88 0.72
C HIS A 15 6.22 7.79 0.74
N ARG A 16 6.22 8.78 -0.16
CA ARG A 16 5.06 9.62 -0.46
C ARG A 16 5.07 10.05 -1.92
N HIS A 17 3.94 10.59 -2.36
CA HIS A 17 3.76 11.11 -3.72
C HIS A 17 2.71 12.23 -3.76
N PRO A 18 2.77 13.15 -4.74
CA PRO A 18 1.89 14.31 -4.84
C PRO A 18 0.50 14.00 -5.45
N TYR A 19 -0.01 12.79 -5.23
CA TYR A 19 -1.35 12.35 -5.63
C TYR A 19 -1.87 11.33 -4.62
N ALA A 20 -3.18 11.05 -4.64
CA ALA A 20 -3.73 9.96 -3.84
C ALA A 20 -3.37 8.60 -4.44
N GLU A 21 -3.18 7.61 -3.58
CA GLU A 21 -3.09 6.20 -3.97
C GLU A 21 -4.25 5.41 -3.39
N THR A 22 -4.89 4.61 -4.23
CA THR A 22 -5.99 3.71 -3.83
C THR A 22 -5.54 2.27 -3.96
N PHE A 23 -5.69 1.52 -2.87
CA PHE A 23 -5.41 0.10 -2.77
C PHE A 23 -6.73 -0.66 -2.80
N VAL A 24 -7.00 -1.35 -3.91
CA VAL A 24 -8.10 -2.32 -4.01
C VAL A 24 -7.53 -3.68 -3.62
N ILE A 25 -7.83 -4.15 -2.41
CA ILE A 25 -7.26 -5.38 -1.86
C ILE A 25 -8.15 -6.54 -2.28
N HIS A 26 -7.64 -7.43 -3.13
CA HIS A 26 -8.38 -8.56 -3.65
C HIS A 26 -8.37 -9.74 -2.68
N HIS A 27 -7.19 -10.06 -2.15
CA HIS A 27 -7.00 -11.20 -1.26
C HIS A 27 -5.86 -10.96 -0.27
N GLY A 28 -5.92 -11.66 0.87
CA GLY A 28 -4.85 -11.63 1.85
C GLY A 28 -4.91 -10.42 2.77
N ARG A 29 -3.78 -10.05 3.38
CA ARG A 29 -3.70 -8.93 4.32
C ARG A 29 -2.30 -8.31 4.45
N ALA A 30 -2.28 -7.01 4.68
CA ALA A 30 -1.07 -6.24 4.95
C ALA A 30 -1.32 -5.20 6.05
N LEU A 31 -0.29 -4.88 6.83
CA LEU A 31 -0.29 -3.75 7.74
C LEU A 31 0.15 -2.51 6.97
N PHE A 32 -0.75 -1.55 6.83
CA PHE A 32 -0.46 -0.24 6.28
C PHE A 32 -0.11 0.72 7.40
N THR A 33 0.96 1.48 7.21
CA THR A 33 1.21 2.69 7.98
C THR A 33 0.86 3.87 7.08
N VAL A 34 -0.05 4.75 7.53
CA VAL A 34 -0.55 5.91 6.78
C VAL A 34 -0.48 7.13 7.68
N GLY A 35 0.53 7.98 7.46
CA GLY A 35 0.90 9.02 8.42
C GLY A 35 1.26 8.39 9.77
N GLU A 36 0.53 8.76 10.81
CA GLU A 36 0.69 8.23 12.18
C GLU A 36 -0.21 7.02 12.46
N GLU A 37 -1.13 6.70 11.55
CA GLU A 37 -2.09 5.62 11.74
C GLU A 37 -1.56 4.28 11.21
N GLN A 38 -1.97 3.22 11.88
CA GLN A 38 -1.76 1.85 11.42
C GLN A 38 -3.09 1.15 11.23
N VAL A 39 -3.25 0.51 10.08
CA VAL A 39 -4.47 -0.22 9.72
C VAL A 39 -4.12 -1.52 9.02
N VAL A 40 -4.79 -2.59 9.41
CA VAL A 40 -4.70 -3.88 8.70
C VAL A 40 -5.72 -3.85 7.57
N GLY A 41 -5.23 -3.75 6.34
CA GLY A 41 -6.06 -3.90 5.14
C GLY A 41 -6.18 -5.37 4.79
N VAL A 42 -7.40 -5.84 4.49
CA VAL A 42 -7.69 -7.23 4.12
C VAL A 42 -8.45 -7.33 2.80
N GLY A 43 -8.46 -8.52 2.20
CA GLY A 43 -9.22 -8.82 0.98
C GLY A 43 -10.67 -8.36 1.04
N GLY A 44 -11.14 -7.75 -0.05
CA GLY A 44 -12.47 -7.14 -0.18
C GLY A 44 -12.54 -5.68 0.28
N GLN A 45 -11.47 -5.11 0.83
CA GLN A 45 -11.44 -3.71 1.27
C GLN A 45 -10.77 -2.80 0.25
N ILE A 46 -11.10 -1.52 0.37
CA ILE A 46 -10.45 -0.42 -0.34
C ILE A 46 -9.84 0.51 0.71
N LEU A 47 -8.55 0.83 0.54
CA LEU A 47 -7.84 1.81 1.35
C LEU A 47 -7.38 2.96 0.44
N VAL A 48 -7.52 4.20 0.91
CA VAL A 48 -7.08 5.39 0.16
C VAL A 48 -6.08 6.15 1.02
N VAL A 49 -4.89 6.38 0.47
CA VAL A 49 -3.88 7.26 1.06
C VAL A 49 -3.96 8.63 0.38
N PRO A 50 -4.21 9.72 1.13
CA PRO A 50 -4.23 11.07 0.56
C PRO A 50 -2.87 11.51 0.01
N SER A 51 -2.90 12.53 -0.86
CA SER A 51 -1.68 13.14 -1.41
C SER A 51 -0.73 13.62 -0.31
N LEU A 52 0.58 13.42 -0.53
CA LEU A 52 1.68 13.80 0.36
C LEU A 52 1.67 13.15 1.76
N VAL A 53 0.72 12.25 2.05
CA VAL A 53 0.74 11.43 3.26
C VAL A 53 1.76 10.32 3.08
N THR A 54 2.69 10.23 4.03
CA THR A 54 3.73 9.21 4.06
C THR A 54 3.13 7.85 4.36
N HIS A 55 3.50 6.84 3.60
CA HIS A 55 2.96 5.51 3.82
C HIS A 55 3.92 4.41 3.39
N ARG A 56 3.65 3.22 3.92
CA ARG A 56 4.26 1.94 3.57
C ARG A 56 3.26 0.85 3.88
N PHE A 57 3.52 -0.36 3.39
CA PHE A 57 2.85 -1.53 3.92
C PHE A 57 3.81 -2.70 4.03
N GLU A 58 3.47 -3.65 4.89
CA GLU A 58 4.13 -4.95 4.94
C GLU A 58 3.09 -6.07 4.96
N VAL A 59 3.33 -7.11 4.18
CA VAL A 59 2.48 -8.30 4.16
C VAL A 59 2.59 -9.01 5.51
N LEU A 60 1.44 -9.36 6.09
CA LEU A 60 1.40 -10.05 7.38
C LEU A 60 1.50 -11.57 7.23
N ASP A 61 1.69 -12.24 8.36
CA ASP A 61 1.70 -13.70 8.44
C ASP A 61 0.44 -14.33 7.83
N GLY A 62 0.63 -15.44 7.11
CA GLY A 62 -0.33 -16.01 6.17
C GLY A 62 0.07 -15.80 4.71
N GLY A 63 1.01 -14.88 4.44
CA GLY A 63 1.88 -14.91 3.25
C GLY A 63 1.15 -14.77 1.92
N THR A 64 0.06 -14.01 1.86
CA THR A 64 -0.53 -13.60 0.58
C THR A 64 -1.06 -12.18 0.75
N TYR A 65 -0.73 -11.34 -0.22
CA TYR A 65 -1.35 -10.04 -0.44
C TYR A 65 -1.46 -9.86 -1.95
N GLU A 66 -2.70 -9.70 -2.41
CA GLU A 66 -3.01 -9.41 -3.79
C GLU A 66 -3.84 -8.14 -3.85
N ALA A 67 -3.38 -7.15 -4.63
CA ALA A 67 -4.07 -5.88 -4.73
C ALA A 67 -3.85 -5.22 -6.09
N THR A 68 -4.76 -4.31 -6.44
CA THR A 68 -4.53 -3.32 -7.48
C THR A 68 -4.29 -1.96 -6.85
N HIS A 69 -3.14 -1.38 -7.15
CA HIS A 69 -2.73 -0.06 -6.68
C HIS A 69 -2.99 0.95 -7.80
N VAL A 70 -3.81 1.95 -7.51
CA VAL A 70 -4.18 3.02 -8.44
C VAL A 70 -3.49 4.29 -7.98
N HIS A 71 -2.52 4.72 -8.76
CA HIS A 71 -1.86 6.01 -8.59
C HIS A 71 -2.62 7.04 -9.43
N ALA A 72 -3.17 8.07 -8.79
CA ALA A 72 -4.00 9.08 -9.47
C ALA A 72 -3.16 10.10 -10.26
N SER A 73 -2.26 9.61 -11.10
CA SER A 73 -1.31 10.38 -11.90
C SER A 73 -0.94 9.59 -13.17
N ASP A 74 -0.65 10.30 -14.26
CA ASP A 74 -0.15 9.72 -15.51
C ASP A 74 1.30 9.24 -15.38
N ARG A 75 2.01 9.70 -14.35
CA ARG A 75 3.40 9.36 -14.04
C ARG A 75 3.54 8.96 -12.58
N PHE A 76 4.40 7.97 -12.35
CA PHE A 76 4.85 7.64 -11.00
C PHE A 76 5.86 8.69 -10.52
N ILE A 77 5.55 9.36 -9.43
CA ILE A 77 6.40 10.35 -8.77
C ILE A 77 6.53 9.93 -7.33
N THR A 78 7.62 9.27 -6.97
CA THR A 78 7.82 8.70 -5.64
C THR A 78 9.01 9.36 -4.96
N GLU A 79 8.78 9.93 -3.78
CA GLU A 79 9.84 10.34 -2.85
C GLU A 79 10.01 9.24 -1.81
N TRP A 80 11.19 8.62 -1.81
CA TRP A 80 11.57 7.62 -0.81
C TRP A 80 12.10 8.33 0.44
N LEU A 81 11.62 7.91 1.61
CA LEU A 81 11.95 8.52 2.90
C LEU A 81 12.85 7.62 3.77
N GLU A 82 13.18 6.44 3.26
CA GLU A 82 14.15 5.50 3.81
C GLU A 82 14.89 4.78 2.70
#